data_AF-A0A6S6XJ29-F1
#
_entry.id   AF-A0A6S6XJ29-F1
#
_cell.length_a   1.000
_cell.length_b   1.000
_cell.length_c   1.000
_cell.angle_alpha   90.00
_cell.angle_beta   90.00
_cell.angle_gamma   90.00
#
_symmetry.space_group_name_H-M   'P 1'
#
loop_
_entity.id
_entity.type
_entity.pdbx_description
1 polymer ?
#
loop_
_entity_poly.entity_id
_entity_poly.type
_entity_poly.pdbx_seq_one_letter_code
_entity_poly.pdbx_strand_id
1 'polypeptide(L)'
;MLLKDWAFLGNYEFFNNKLKTMTTNELPPEKWSYAGKNDFGILRSYLYFTFEKLWQEREDAEEAEKQLFIFMDDNVACFNTGLYDKTWQPIYFYCVKNPIEGFQPWRFTTFYNSYTIRFSDISTNAASCLRRANYFDDPSALIFDVNLDIVPQWDHILYDEENFERIPEQLRNNGRDFCQNVIDGAISSVKKRIQANYKTIVPQLYRGKIQLLAPLYLTRACL
;
A
#
# COMPACT_ATOMS: atom_id res chain seq x y z
N MET A 1 -0.76 -14.55 -5.98
CA MET A 1 -1.74 -14.23 -7.04
C MET A 1 -1.78 -12.73 -7.22
N LEU A 2 -1.70 -12.21 -8.45
CA LEU A 2 -1.86 -10.76 -8.70
C LEU A 2 -3.34 -10.43 -8.91
N LEU A 3 -3.79 -9.23 -8.48
CA LEU A 3 -5.20 -8.85 -8.63
C LEU A 3 -5.68 -8.90 -10.09
N LYS A 4 -4.83 -8.47 -11.03
CA LYS A 4 -5.14 -8.46 -12.48
C LYS A 4 -5.24 -9.84 -13.12
N ASP A 5 -4.67 -10.86 -12.48
CA ASP A 5 -4.75 -12.25 -12.92
C ASP A 5 -5.96 -12.94 -12.29
N TRP A 6 -6.39 -12.46 -11.13
CA TRP A 6 -7.55 -12.95 -10.40
C TRP A 6 -8.87 -12.35 -10.88
N ALA A 7 -8.90 -11.04 -11.15
CA ALA A 7 -10.11 -10.33 -11.57
C ALA A 7 -9.87 -9.46 -12.82
N PHE A 8 -10.79 -9.58 -13.78
CA PHE A 8 -10.91 -8.62 -14.87
C PHE A 8 -11.48 -7.30 -14.34
N LEU A 9 -10.68 -6.24 -14.41
CA LEU A 9 -11.02 -4.91 -13.86
C LEU A 9 -11.87 -4.04 -14.80
N GLY A 10 -12.19 -4.53 -16.00
CA GLY A 10 -12.74 -3.72 -17.07
C GLY A 10 -11.66 -2.96 -17.84
N ASN A 11 -12.09 -2.07 -18.74
CA ASN A 11 -11.18 -1.16 -19.40
C ASN A 11 -10.70 -0.05 -18.43
N TYR A 12 -9.67 0.69 -18.84
CA TYR A 12 -9.07 1.73 -18.01
C TYR A 12 -10.09 2.78 -17.55
N GLU A 13 -10.94 3.28 -18.45
CA GLU A 13 -11.94 4.30 -18.13
C GLU A 13 -12.97 3.82 -17.12
N PHE A 14 -13.46 2.59 -17.28
CA PHE A 14 -14.41 1.98 -16.35
C PHE A 14 -13.83 1.91 -14.94
N PHE A 15 -12.63 1.34 -14.79
CA PHE A 15 -12.02 1.20 -13.47
C PHE A 15 -11.68 2.57 -12.87
N ASN A 16 -11.14 3.49 -13.67
CA ASN A 16 -10.82 4.85 -13.23
C ASN A 16 -12.06 5.63 -12.78
N ASN A 17 -13.19 5.46 -13.46
CA ASN A 17 -14.46 6.05 -13.04
C ASN A 17 -14.96 5.49 -11.71
N LYS A 18 -14.80 4.17 -11.46
CA LYS A 18 -15.12 3.57 -10.17
C LYS A 18 -14.26 4.12 -9.04
N LEU A 19 -12.95 4.29 -9.26
CA LEU A 19 -12.05 4.95 -8.31
C LEU A 19 -12.45 6.41 -8.07
N LYS A 20 -12.81 7.15 -9.12
CA LYS A 20 -13.29 8.54 -9.01
C LYS A 20 -14.57 8.64 -8.17
N THR A 21 -15.55 7.77 -8.40
CA THR A 21 -16.80 7.73 -7.63
C THR A 21 -16.51 7.45 -6.15
N MET A 22 -15.71 6.42 -5.86
CA MET A 22 -15.35 6.06 -4.49
C MET A 22 -14.60 7.20 -3.78
N THR A 23 -13.61 7.81 -4.43
CA THR A 23 -12.82 8.91 -3.84
C THR A 23 -13.65 10.19 -3.62
N THR A 24 -14.58 10.51 -4.52
CA THR A 24 -15.40 11.73 -4.41
C THR A 24 -16.50 11.56 -3.37
N ASN A 25 -17.19 10.40 -3.40
CA ASN A 25 -18.42 10.21 -2.65
C ASN A 25 -18.18 9.55 -1.29
N GLU A 26 -17.28 8.57 -1.24
CA GLU A 26 -17.15 7.67 -0.09
C GLU A 26 -15.92 7.99 0.76
N LEU A 27 -14.73 8.15 0.17
CA LEU A 27 -13.49 8.29 0.96
C LEU A 27 -13.32 9.69 1.58
N PRO A 28 -12.64 9.79 2.74
CA PRO A 28 -12.12 11.06 3.22
C PRO A 28 -11.20 11.76 2.20
N PRO A 29 -11.09 13.09 2.24
CA PRO A 29 -10.20 13.83 1.33
C PRO A 29 -8.73 13.42 1.50
N GLU A 30 -8.14 12.84 0.45
CA GLU A 30 -6.74 12.42 0.43
C GLU A 30 -6.18 12.49 -1.01
N LYS A 31 -4.86 12.62 -1.13
CA LYS A 31 -4.17 12.67 -2.41
C LYS A 31 -3.91 11.26 -2.93
N TRP A 32 -4.81 10.77 -3.79
CA TRP A 32 -4.75 9.43 -4.37
C TRP A 32 -3.96 9.30 -5.69
N SER A 33 -3.29 10.37 -6.12
CA SER A 33 -2.47 10.42 -7.33
C SER A 33 -1.08 10.99 -7.04
N TYR A 34 -0.09 10.57 -7.82
CA TYR A 34 1.26 11.17 -7.75
C TYR A 34 1.24 12.64 -8.18
N ALA A 35 2.27 13.41 -7.79
CA ALA A 35 2.37 14.80 -8.19
C ALA A 35 2.33 14.95 -9.73
N GLY A 36 1.56 15.93 -10.21
CA GLY A 36 1.37 16.16 -11.65
C GLY A 36 0.46 15.15 -12.36
N LYS A 37 -0.12 14.18 -11.65
CA LYS A 37 -1.05 13.17 -12.20
C LYS A 37 -2.43 13.26 -11.56
N ASN A 38 -3.45 12.79 -12.29
CA ASN A 38 -4.82 12.66 -11.79
C ASN A 38 -5.45 11.34 -12.28
N ASP A 39 -4.75 10.25 -12.00
CA ASP A 39 -5.00 8.91 -12.54
C ASP A 39 -5.28 7.86 -11.45
N PHE A 40 -5.39 8.30 -10.19
CA PHE A 40 -5.54 7.47 -9.00
C PHE A 40 -4.45 6.40 -8.86
N GLY A 41 -3.23 6.67 -9.36
CA GLY A 41 -2.13 5.71 -9.38
C GLY A 41 -1.73 5.18 -8.00
N ILE A 42 -1.84 6.00 -6.95
CA ILE A 42 -1.53 5.58 -5.56
C ILE A 42 -2.61 4.61 -5.09
N LEU A 43 -3.88 4.97 -5.25
CA LEU A 43 -5.02 4.14 -4.82
C LEU A 43 -5.07 2.80 -5.57
N ARG A 44 -4.78 2.81 -6.88
CA ARG A 44 -4.68 1.59 -7.69
C ARG A 44 -3.59 0.66 -7.16
N SER A 45 -2.41 1.21 -6.89
CA SER A 45 -1.29 0.43 -6.32
C SER A 45 -1.64 -0.12 -4.95
N TYR A 46 -2.27 0.69 -4.09
CA TYR A 46 -2.75 0.26 -2.78
C TYR A 46 -3.69 -0.94 -2.87
N LEU A 47 -4.71 -0.89 -3.75
CA LEU A 47 -5.65 -2.00 -3.93
C LEU A 47 -4.96 -3.27 -4.44
N TYR A 48 -3.99 -3.14 -5.34
CA TYR A 48 -3.23 -4.28 -5.87
C TYR A 48 -2.43 -4.96 -4.77
N PHE A 49 -1.62 -4.19 -4.04
CA PHE A 49 -0.80 -4.74 -2.96
C PHE A 49 -1.62 -5.24 -1.77
N THR A 50 -2.76 -4.62 -1.47
CA THR A 50 -3.67 -5.09 -0.42
C THR A 50 -4.25 -6.45 -0.79
N PHE A 51 -4.71 -6.63 -2.04
CA PHE A 51 -5.19 -7.92 -2.51
C PHE A 51 -4.08 -8.99 -2.46
N GLU A 52 -2.89 -8.66 -2.95
CA GLU A 52 -1.76 -9.59 -2.94
C GLU A 52 -1.40 -10.04 -1.52
N LYS A 53 -1.45 -9.13 -0.54
CA LYS A 53 -1.22 -9.44 0.87
C LYS A 53 -2.33 -10.32 1.46
N LEU A 54 -3.60 -10.01 1.20
CA LEU A 54 -4.73 -10.84 1.61
C LEU A 54 -4.67 -12.24 0.99
N TRP A 55 -4.23 -12.33 -0.26
CA TRP A 55 -4.04 -13.63 -0.90
C TRP A 55 -2.95 -14.44 -0.22
N GLN A 56 -1.81 -13.83 0.14
CA GLN A 56 -0.77 -14.52 0.91
C GLN A 56 -1.31 -15.02 2.25
N GLU A 57 -1.97 -14.15 3.02
CA GLU A 57 -2.58 -14.52 4.31
C GLU A 57 -3.62 -15.63 4.17
N ARG A 58 -4.40 -15.62 3.09
CA ARG A 58 -5.35 -16.69 2.78
C ARG A 58 -4.64 -18.01 2.54
N GLU A 59 -3.55 -18.03 1.78
CA GLU A 59 -2.83 -19.27 1.48
C GLU A 59 -2.08 -19.82 2.69
N ASP A 60 -1.65 -18.93 3.60
CA ASP A 60 -1.00 -19.30 4.87
C ASP A 60 -1.98 -19.73 5.97
N ALA A 61 -3.27 -19.42 5.82
CA ALA A 61 -4.30 -19.73 6.81
C ALA A 61 -4.88 -21.15 6.68
N GLU A 62 -5.41 -21.65 7.81
CA GLU A 62 -6.19 -22.88 7.86
C GLU A 62 -7.39 -22.82 6.90
N GLU A 63 -7.78 -23.96 6.32
CA GLU A 63 -8.83 -24.01 5.27
C GLU A 63 -10.16 -23.37 5.71
N ALA A 64 -10.52 -23.57 6.99
CA ALA A 64 -11.73 -22.98 7.58
C ALA A 64 -11.70 -21.45 7.69
N GLU A 65 -10.51 -20.82 7.69
CA GLU A 65 -10.33 -19.37 7.82
C GLU A 65 -10.12 -18.66 6.48
N LYS A 66 -9.83 -19.38 5.39
CA LYS A 66 -9.51 -18.75 4.08
C LYS A 66 -10.57 -17.77 3.59
N GLN A 67 -11.83 -18.09 3.84
CA GLN A 67 -12.99 -17.26 3.46
C GLN A 67 -13.08 -15.94 4.25
N LEU A 68 -12.32 -15.81 5.35
CA LEU A 68 -12.23 -14.58 6.13
C LEU A 68 -11.29 -13.54 5.50
N PHE A 69 -10.39 -13.94 4.60
CA PHE A 69 -9.44 -13.03 3.94
C PHE A 69 -9.96 -12.59 2.57
N ILE A 70 -10.34 -13.57 1.74
CA ILE A 70 -10.97 -13.36 0.44
C ILE A 70 -12.10 -14.38 0.33
N PHE A 71 -13.32 -13.87 0.35
CA PHE A 71 -14.52 -14.67 0.17
C PHE A 71 -14.66 -15.05 -1.31
N MET A 72 -14.94 -16.32 -1.59
CA MET A 72 -15.21 -16.85 -2.91
C MET A 72 -16.22 -18.00 -2.80
N ASP A 73 -17.33 -17.88 -3.52
CA ASP A 73 -18.29 -18.97 -3.77
C ASP A 73 -18.45 -19.24 -5.29
N ASP A 74 -19.56 -19.83 -5.73
CA ASP A 74 -19.78 -20.11 -7.15
C ASP A 74 -20.11 -18.85 -7.98
N ASN A 75 -20.63 -17.81 -7.34
CA ASN A 75 -21.22 -16.64 -8.00
C ASN A 75 -20.43 -15.37 -7.77
N VAL A 76 -19.86 -15.19 -6.58
CA VAL A 76 -19.27 -13.93 -6.14
C VAL A 76 -17.93 -14.13 -5.44
N ALA A 77 -17.12 -13.07 -5.52
CA ALA A 77 -15.93 -12.97 -4.72
C ALA A 77 -15.78 -11.56 -4.15
N CYS A 78 -15.23 -11.47 -2.95
CA CYS A 78 -15.16 -10.22 -2.23
C CYS A 78 -13.98 -10.20 -1.25
N PHE A 79 -13.35 -9.04 -1.11
CA PHE A 79 -12.37 -8.82 -0.06
C PHE A 79 -12.51 -7.42 0.54
N ASN A 80 -12.07 -7.28 1.79
CA ASN A 80 -12.03 -5.99 2.49
C ASN A 80 -10.83 -5.18 2.00
N THR A 81 -11.07 -4.00 1.43
CA THR A 81 -9.99 -3.15 0.90
C THR A 81 -9.10 -2.57 1.99
N GLY A 82 -9.52 -2.62 3.26
CA GLY A 82 -8.84 -1.96 4.36
C GLY A 82 -9.09 -0.45 4.46
N LEU A 83 -9.83 0.13 3.50
CA LEU A 83 -10.28 1.52 3.51
C LEU A 83 -11.63 1.67 4.21
N TYR A 84 -11.88 2.87 4.69
CA TYR A 84 -13.14 3.27 5.30
C TYR A 84 -13.77 4.44 4.52
N ASP A 85 -15.09 4.45 4.42
CA ASP A 85 -15.82 5.61 3.95
C ASP A 85 -15.84 6.75 5.01
N LYS A 86 -16.40 7.91 4.65
CA LYS A 86 -16.54 9.10 5.50
C LYS A 86 -17.31 8.84 6.80
N THR A 87 -18.04 7.72 6.88
CA THR A 87 -18.81 7.31 8.06
C THR A 87 -18.16 6.13 8.80
N TRP A 88 -16.89 5.82 8.50
CA TRP A 88 -16.13 4.72 9.08
C TRP A 88 -16.67 3.32 8.76
N GLN A 89 -17.41 3.17 7.65
CA GLN A 89 -17.79 1.83 7.18
C GLN A 89 -16.70 1.23 6.29
N PRO A 90 -16.34 -0.05 6.50
CA PRO A 90 -15.42 -0.75 5.62
C PRO A 90 -15.89 -0.70 4.16
N ILE A 91 -14.92 -0.53 3.26
CA ILE A 91 -15.14 -0.61 1.82
C ILE A 91 -14.63 -1.96 1.33
N TYR A 92 -15.48 -2.65 0.58
CA TYR A 92 -15.24 -3.96 0.01
C TYR A 92 -15.07 -3.87 -1.50
N PHE A 93 -14.12 -4.64 -2.02
CA PHE A 93 -13.94 -4.85 -3.46
C PHE A 93 -14.80 -6.05 -3.85
N TYR A 94 -15.76 -5.86 -4.75
CA TYR A 94 -16.72 -6.89 -5.10
C TYR A 94 -16.59 -7.32 -6.56
N CYS A 95 -16.66 -8.64 -6.75
CA CYS A 95 -16.59 -9.32 -8.02
C CYS A 95 -17.76 -10.29 -8.19
N VAL A 96 -18.11 -10.51 -9.45
CA VAL A 96 -18.96 -11.62 -9.87
C VAL A 96 -18.14 -12.61 -10.69
N LYS A 97 -18.60 -13.85 -10.78
CA LYS A 97 -17.99 -14.87 -11.64
C LYS A 97 -17.86 -14.34 -13.06
N ASN A 98 -16.69 -14.50 -13.66
CA ASN A 98 -16.50 -14.18 -15.06
C ASN A 98 -17.12 -15.30 -15.93
N PRO A 99 -18.10 -15.00 -16.81
CA PRO A 99 -18.71 -16.03 -17.65
C PRO A 99 -17.81 -16.47 -18.81
N ILE A 100 -16.73 -15.74 -19.09
CA ILE A 100 -15.84 -16.04 -20.22
C ILE A 100 -14.74 -17.00 -19.74
N GLU A 101 -14.78 -18.24 -20.22
CA GLU A 101 -13.74 -19.24 -19.96
C GLU A 101 -12.39 -18.84 -20.58
N GLY A 102 -11.29 -19.23 -19.94
CA GLY A 102 -9.92 -18.91 -20.38
C GLY A 102 -9.44 -17.49 -20.01
N PHE A 103 -10.28 -16.69 -19.35
CA PHE A 103 -9.92 -15.39 -18.79
C PHE A 103 -9.83 -15.45 -17.25
N GLN A 104 -9.61 -14.30 -16.61
CA GLN A 104 -9.63 -14.17 -15.16
C GLN A 104 -10.93 -14.76 -14.58
N PRO A 105 -10.87 -15.52 -13.47
CA PRO A 105 -12.04 -16.20 -12.92
C PRO A 105 -13.12 -15.24 -12.42
N TRP A 106 -12.74 -14.02 -12.06
CA TRP A 106 -13.62 -13.01 -11.50
C TRP A 106 -13.68 -11.76 -12.38
N ARG A 107 -14.77 -11.02 -12.28
CA ARG A 107 -14.93 -9.71 -12.91
C ARG A 107 -15.32 -8.69 -11.85
N PHE A 108 -14.50 -7.65 -11.69
CA PHE A 108 -14.80 -6.53 -10.81
C PHE A 108 -16.08 -5.82 -11.26
N THR A 109 -16.94 -5.47 -10.31
CA THR A 109 -18.17 -4.73 -10.59
C THR A 109 -18.15 -3.35 -9.93
N THR A 110 -17.91 -3.29 -8.63
CA THR A 110 -18.00 -2.05 -7.85
C THR A 110 -17.37 -2.20 -6.48
N PHE A 111 -17.24 -1.07 -5.79
CA PHE A 111 -16.98 -1.01 -4.36
C PHE A 111 -18.30 -0.95 -3.61
N TYR A 112 -18.39 -1.62 -2.47
CA TYR A 112 -19.53 -1.54 -1.56
C TYR A 112 -19.06 -1.14 -0.16
N ASN A 113 -19.86 -0.35 0.54
CA ASN A 113 -19.73 -0.20 1.99
C ASN A 113 -20.58 -1.24 2.74
N SER A 114 -20.53 -1.20 4.07
CA SER A 114 -21.23 -2.16 4.93
C SER A 114 -22.76 -2.11 4.83
N TYR A 115 -23.33 -1.01 4.35
CA TYR A 115 -24.77 -0.94 4.05
C TYR A 115 -25.09 -1.51 2.68
N THR A 116 -24.43 -1.01 1.64
CA THR A 116 -24.75 -1.35 0.24
C THR A 116 -24.42 -2.80 -0.12
N ILE A 117 -23.42 -3.41 0.53
CA ILE A 117 -23.09 -4.82 0.32
C ILE A 117 -24.24 -5.77 0.69
N ARG A 118 -25.16 -5.35 1.57
CA ARG A 118 -26.32 -6.15 1.99
C ARG A 118 -27.33 -6.39 0.87
N PHE A 119 -27.27 -5.62 -0.20
CA PHE A 119 -28.11 -5.76 -1.39
C PHE A 119 -27.41 -6.50 -2.53
N SER A 120 -26.25 -7.10 -2.26
CA SER A 120 -25.53 -7.96 -3.20
C SER A 120 -25.73 -9.44 -2.84
N ASP A 121 -25.19 -10.34 -3.66
CA ASP A 121 -25.45 -11.78 -3.51
C ASP A 121 -24.59 -12.45 -2.42
N ILE A 122 -23.60 -11.72 -1.85
CA ILE A 122 -22.85 -12.20 -0.69
C ILE A 122 -23.71 -12.14 0.59
N SER A 123 -23.64 -13.19 1.41
CA SER A 123 -24.31 -13.15 2.72
C SER A 123 -23.75 -12.03 3.60
N THR A 124 -24.63 -11.35 4.34
CA THR A 124 -24.21 -10.25 5.25
C THR A 124 -23.19 -10.72 6.28
N ASN A 125 -23.32 -11.95 6.78
CA ASN A 125 -22.37 -12.52 7.74
C ASN A 125 -20.97 -12.67 7.11
N ALA A 126 -20.88 -13.30 5.94
CA ALA A 126 -19.62 -13.49 5.23
C ALA A 126 -18.91 -12.14 4.97
N ALA A 127 -19.65 -11.14 4.47
CA ALA A 127 -19.10 -9.80 4.27
C ALA A 127 -18.57 -9.18 5.56
N SER A 128 -19.31 -9.27 6.66
CA SER A 128 -18.91 -8.69 7.95
C SER A 128 -17.73 -9.38 8.62
N CYS A 129 -17.47 -10.65 8.28
CA CYS A 129 -16.34 -11.42 8.78
C CYS A 129 -15.05 -11.22 7.98
N LEU A 130 -15.08 -10.48 6.86
CA LEU A 130 -13.90 -10.22 6.05
C LEU A 130 -12.89 -9.35 6.82
N ARG A 131 -11.72 -9.94 7.08
CA ARG A 131 -10.57 -9.34 7.75
C ARG A 131 -9.85 -8.37 6.81
N ARG A 132 -9.20 -7.36 7.40
CA ARG A 132 -8.28 -6.47 6.70
C ARG A 132 -6.92 -7.16 6.58
N ALA A 133 -6.14 -6.79 5.57
CA ALA A 133 -4.75 -7.23 5.45
C ALA A 133 -3.96 -6.89 6.72
N ASN A 134 -3.21 -7.85 7.26
CA ASN A 134 -2.33 -7.65 8.39
C ASN A 134 -0.87 -7.45 7.95
N TYR A 135 -0.35 -6.24 8.12
CA TYR A 135 0.99 -5.90 7.66
C TYR A 135 2.11 -6.27 8.64
N PHE A 136 1.79 -6.54 9.91
CA PHE A 136 2.77 -6.84 10.96
C PHE A 136 2.14 -7.65 12.09
N ASP A 137 2.87 -8.61 12.64
CA ASP A 137 2.40 -9.38 13.80
C ASP A 137 2.86 -8.76 15.12
N ASP A 138 4.09 -8.23 15.15
CA ASP A 138 4.65 -7.52 16.29
C ASP A 138 4.65 -6.00 16.05
N PRO A 139 3.88 -5.22 16.83
CA PRO A 139 3.90 -3.76 16.76
C PRO A 139 5.30 -3.15 16.95
N SER A 140 6.21 -3.83 17.64
CA SER A 140 7.59 -3.36 17.84
C SER A 140 8.33 -3.19 16.51
N ALA A 141 7.96 -3.97 15.48
CA ALA A 141 8.54 -3.88 14.13
C ALA A 141 8.29 -2.53 13.45
N LEU A 142 7.30 -1.74 13.91
CA LEU A 142 6.98 -0.43 13.37
C LEU A 142 7.87 0.69 13.93
N ILE A 143 8.65 0.41 14.97
CA ILE A 143 9.47 1.38 15.68
C ILE A 143 10.94 1.06 15.46
N PHE A 144 11.73 2.07 15.15
CA PHE A 144 13.18 1.90 15.08
C PHE A 144 13.78 1.88 16.48
N ASP A 145 14.56 0.84 16.77
CA ASP A 145 15.37 0.79 17.98
C ASP A 145 16.56 1.76 17.87
N VAL A 146 16.47 2.85 18.63
CA VAL A 146 17.48 3.93 18.63
C VAL A 146 18.84 3.52 19.21
N ASN A 147 18.93 2.35 19.85
CA ASN A 147 20.18 1.78 20.33
C ASN A 147 21.00 1.13 19.20
N LEU A 148 20.37 0.86 18.05
CA LEU A 148 21.05 0.31 16.88
C LEU A 148 21.77 1.40 16.09
N ASP A 149 22.89 1.03 15.49
CA ASP A 149 23.59 1.89 14.55
C ASP A 149 23.03 1.74 13.13
N ILE A 150 22.98 2.87 12.42
CA ILE A 150 22.60 2.91 11.02
C ILE A 150 23.89 2.81 10.22
N VAL A 151 24.12 1.65 9.59
CA VAL A 151 25.27 1.41 8.72
C VAL A 151 24.86 1.66 7.26
N PRO A 152 25.35 2.73 6.61
CA PRO A 152 24.96 3.05 5.24
C PRO A 152 25.61 2.09 4.23
N GLN A 153 24.85 1.70 3.20
CA GLN A 153 25.36 0.92 2.07
C GLN A 153 25.96 1.87 1.01
N TRP A 154 27.18 2.37 1.23
CA TRP A 154 27.78 3.43 0.41
C TRP A 154 27.88 3.10 -1.07
N ASP A 155 28.24 1.87 -1.41
CA ASP A 155 28.34 1.42 -2.81
C ASP A 155 27.01 1.62 -3.54
N HIS A 156 25.91 1.17 -2.92
CA HIS A 156 24.57 1.34 -3.47
C HIS A 156 24.09 2.79 -3.47
N ILE A 157 24.54 3.64 -2.54
CA ILE A 157 24.09 5.03 -2.45
C ILE A 157 24.85 5.93 -3.44
N LEU A 158 26.16 5.75 -3.60
CA LEU A 158 27.05 6.70 -4.30
C LEU A 158 27.56 6.20 -5.66
N TYR A 159 27.61 4.89 -5.88
CA TYR A 159 28.23 4.29 -7.06
C TYR A 159 27.22 3.58 -7.98
N ASP A 160 26.01 3.30 -7.50
CA ASP A 160 24.86 3.04 -8.37
C ASP A 160 24.39 4.38 -8.97
N GLU A 161 24.46 4.49 -10.30
CA GLU A 161 24.11 5.71 -11.02
C GLU A 161 22.68 6.16 -10.73
N GLU A 162 21.71 5.24 -10.72
CA GLU A 162 20.28 5.56 -10.51
C GLU A 162 20.03 6.12 -9.11
N ASN A 163 20.72 5.59 -8.09
CA ASN A 163 20.60 6.10 -6.73
C ASN A 163 21.34 7.42 -6.56
N PHE A 164 22.52 7.57 -7.19
CA PHE A 164 23.26 8.82 -7.17
C PHE A 164 22.42 9.94 -7.81
N GLU A 165 21.82 9.70 -8.99
CA GLU A 165 20.47 10.15 -9.41
C GLU A 165 19.68 11.06 -8.46
N ARG A 166 19.31 10.44 -7.33
CA ARG A 166 18.29 10.91 -6.39
C ARG A 166 18.83 11.93 -5.40
N ILE A 167 20.16 12.06 -5.29
CA ILE A 167 20.78 13.09 -4.46
C ILE A 167 20.61 14.46 -5.17
N PRO A 168 20.22 15.54 -4.46
CA PRO A 168 20.08 16.86 -5.07
C PRO A 168 21.30 17.28 -5.89
N GLU A 169 21.07 17.74 -7.12
CA GLU A 169 22.13 18.11 -8.08
C GLU A 169 23.17 19.07 -7.49
N GLN A 170 22.71 20.07 -6.73
CA GLN A 170 23.57 21.04 -6.06
C GLN A 170 24.57 20.42 -5.07
N LEU A 171 24.31 19.22 -4.55
CA LEU A 171 25.25 18.47 -3.71
C LEU A 171 26.15 17.60 -4.58
N ARG A 172 25.58 16.88 -5.56
CA ARG A 172 26.29 15.98 -6.49
C ARG A 172 27.42 16.66 -7.23
N ASN A 173 27.23 17.93 -7.62
CA ASN A 173 28.23 18.72 -8.34
C ASN A 173 29.52 18.97 -7.53
N ASN A 174 29.51 18.75 -6.20
CA ASN A 174 30.69 18.85 -5.35
C ASN A 174 31.44 17.51 -5.19
N GLY A 175 30.99 16.45 -5.85
CA GLY A 175 31.62 15.13 -5.82
C GLY A 175 31.02 14.17 -4.79
N ARG A 176 31.40 12.89 -4.92
CA ARG A 176 30.88 11.79 -4.09
C ARG A 176 31.30 11.90 -2.63
N ASP A 177 32.56 12.25 -2.35
CA ASP A 177 33.06 12.42 -0.98
C ASP A 177 32.31 13.51 -0.22
N PHE A 178 31.94 14.60 -0.90
CA PHE A 178 31.10 15.63 -0.33
C PHE A 178 29.69 15.09 -0.01
N CYS A 179 29.08 14.36 -0.95
CA CYS A 179 27.78 13.74 -0.73
C CYS A 179 27.80 12.77 0.45
N GLN A 180 28.83 11.94 0.57
CA GLN A 180 29.02 10.99 1.67
C GLN A 180 29.00 11.71 3.02
N ASN A 181 29.83 12.75 3.19
CA ASN A 181 29.91 13.54 4.42
C ASN A 181 28.56 14.21 4.77
N VAL A 182 27.85 14.75 3.78
CA VAL A 182 26.53 15.36 3.99
C VAL A 182 25.50 14.32 4.43
N ILE A 183 25.48 13.16 3.79
CA ILE A 183 24.56 12.06 4.13
C ILE A 183 24.87 11.53 5.52
N ASP A 184 26.14 11.35 5.89
CA ASP A 184 26.55 10.94 7.23
C ASP A 184 26.06 11.91 8.32
N GLY A 185 26.26 13.21 8.09
CA GLY A 185 25.72 14.25 8.98
C GLY A 185 24.19 14.21 9.09
N ALA A 186 23.50 13.95 7.97
CA ALA A 186 22.05 13.82 7.92
C ALA A 186 21.55 12.56 8.67
N ILE A 187 22.29 11.45 8.61
CA ILE A 187 21.99 10.21 9.36
C ILE A 187 22.13 10.44 10.86
N SER A 188 23.22 11.09 11.30
CA SER A 188 23.38 11.48 12.71
C SER A 188 22.23 12.37 13.19
N SER A 189 21.82 13.32 12.35
CA SER A 189 20.71 14.22 12.64
C SER A 189 19.35 13.50 12.68
N VAL A 190 19.10 12.56 11.77
CA VAL A 190 17.84 11.81 11.75
C VAL A 190 17.73 10.89 12.97
N LYS A 191 18.82 10.24 13.40
CA LYS A 191 18.83 9.40 14.61
C LYS A 191 18.38 10.21 15.85
N LYS A 192 18.85 11.46 15.99
CA LYS A 192 18.40 12.37 17.06
C LYS A 192 16.91 12.73 16.94
N ARG A 193 16.41 12.98 15.72
CA ARG A 193 14.97 13.24 15.50
C ARG A 193 14.10 12.05 15.85
N ILE A 194 14.54 10.85 15.50
CA ILE A 194 13.85 9.59 15.83
C ILE A 194 13.82 9.38 17.34
N GLN A 195 14.93 9.62 18.04
CA GLN A 195 15.00 9.59 19.50
C GLN A 195 14.02 10.57 20.15
N ALA A 196 13.88 11.78 19.59
CA ALA A 196 12.91 12.77 20.09
C ALA A 196 11.46 12.40 19.77
N ASN A 197 11.21 11.78 18.62
CA ASN A 197 9.88 11.37 18.18
C ASN A 197 9.95 10.09 17.32
N TYR A 198 9.60 8.96 17.93
CA TYR A 198 9.58 7.65 17.29
C TYR A 198 8.64 7.57 16.06
N LYS A 199 7.65 8.46 15.95
CA LYS A 199 6.72 8.54 14.80
C LYS A 199 7.31 9.22 13.56
N THR A 200 8.57 9.68 13.64
CA THR A 200 9.28 10.33 12.53
C THR A 200 9.54 9.36 11.39
N ILE A 201 9.68 8.08 11.70
CA ILE A 201 9.87 7.01 10.72
C ILE A 201 8.53 6.54 10.18
N VAL A 202 8.51 6.26 8.88
CA VAL A 202 7.34 5.71 8.21
C VAL A 202 7.58 4.22 7.92
N PRO A 203 6.81 3.30 8.53
CA PRO A 203 6.90 1.88 8.21
C PRO A 203 6.26 1.61 6.84
N GLN A 204 6.87 0.71 6.07
CA GLN A 204 6.32 0.16 4.84
C GLN A 204 6.55 -1.35 4.78
N LEU A 205 5.65 -2.08 4.12
CA LEU A 205 5.87 -3.49 3.82
C LEU A 205 6.61 -3.60 2.47
N TYR A 206 7.79 -4.21 2.47
CA TYR A 206 8.57 -4.47 1.26
C TYR A 206 9.04 -5.93 1.25
N ARG A 207 8.67 -6.67 0.19
CA ARG A 207 9.03 -8.10 0.01
C ARG A 207 8.78 -8.95 1.27
N GLY A 208 7.61 -8.78 1.89
CA GLY A 208 7.19 -9.54 3.07
C GLY A 208 7.86 -9.14 4.38
N LYS A 209 8.66 -8.07 4.41
CA LYS A 209 9.30 -7.55 5.63
C LYS A 209 8.93 -6.09 5.87
N ILE A 210 8.82 -5.71 7.14
CA ILE A 210 8.71 -4.30 7.50
C ILE A 210 10.06 -3.61 7.23
N GLN A 211 9.99 -2.54 6.47
CA GLN A 211 11.08 -1.60 6.24
C GLN A 211 10.70 -0.25 6.82
N LEU A 212 11.67 0.40 7.46
CA LEU A 212 11.49 1.69 8.10
C LEU A 212 12.11 2.79 7.23
N LEU A 213 11.29 3.74 6.78
CA LEU A 213 11.75 4.89 6.01
C LEU A 213 12.06 6.06 6.94
N ALA A 214 13.33 6.46 6.98
CA ALA A 214 13.80 7.61 7.74
C ALA A 214 14.01 8.83 6.82
N PRO A 215 13.40 9.99 7.11
CA PRO A 215 13.56 11.19 6.27
C PRO A 215 14.95 11.82 6.46
N LEU A 216 15.76 11.80 5.41
CA LEU A 216 17.04 12.52 5.34
C LEU A 216 16.84 13.89 4.71
N TYR A 217 17.22 14.93 5.46
CA TYR A 217 17.15 16.31 5.01
C TYR A 217 18.55 16.74 4.58
N LEU A 218 18.83 16.61 3.28
CA LEU A 218 20.15 16.92 2.71
C LEU A 218 20.30 18.41 2.34
N THR A 219 19.18 19.10 2.19
CA THR A 219 19.09 20.51 1.82
C THR A 219 18.11 21.20 2.76
N ARG A 220 18.17 22.54 2.86
CA ARG A 220 17.08 23.28 3.49
C ARG A 220 15.84 23.08 2.61
N ALA A 221 14.75 22.58 3.18
CA ALA A 221 13.47 22.67 2.51
C ALA A 221 13.15 24.16 2.35
N CYS A 222 12.99 24.66 1.13
CA CYS A 222 12.22 25.88 0.93
C CYS A 222 10.80 25.56 1.40
N LEU A 223 10.42 26.16 2.52
CA LEU A 223 9.02 26.23 2.96
C LEU A 223 8.22 27.09 2.00
#